data_AF-A0A2U0S7R4-F1
#
_entry.id   AF-A0A2U0S7R4-F1
#
_cell.length_a   1.000
_cell.length_b   1.000
_cell.length_c   1.000
_cell.angle_alpha   90.00
_cell.angle_beta   90.00
_cell.angle_gamma   90.00
#
_symmetry.space_group_name_H-M   'P 1'
#
loop_
_entity.id
_entity.type
_entity.pdbx_description
1 polymer ?
#
loop_
_entity_poly.entity_id
_entity_poly.type
_entity_poly.pdbx_seq_one_letter_code
_entity_poly.pdbx_strand_id
1 'polypeptide(L)'
;MKDNADPPLDNQVLRAIEVYNKYRSPEATAKLVKTEKDGFIIEFEGRFCQSCGVNEYFEDFIYDLEDINRNLRAEIKAVESTGPQSFRVHYAVMADFSGGDVEAEELFREFLQVRGLSFEDYLASNTCTKDVIKFHFQTWLLERKPKR
;
A
#
# COMPACT_ATOMS: atom_id res chain seq x y z
N MET A 1 -19.60 5.79 -20.20
CA MET A 1 -18.58 6.38 -19.30
C MET A 1 -18.87 5.84 -17.91
N LYS A 2 -18.03 4.94 -17.39
CA LYS A 2 -18.11 4.49 -16.00
C LYS A 2 -16.88 5.09 -15.33
N ASP A 3 -17.13 6.04 -14.43
CA ASP A 3 -16.15 6.50 -13.46
C ASP A 3 -15.81 5.30 -12.59
N ASN A 4 -14.73 4.59 -12.92
CA ASN A 4 -14.13 3.63 -12.00
C ASN A 4 -13.25 4.45 -11.05
N ALA A 5 -13.90 5.15 -10.12
CA ALA A 5 -13.21 5.59 -8.92
C ALA A 5 -12.81 4.32 -8.17
N ASP A 6 -11.51 4.11 -7.97
CA ASP A 6 -11.04 3.01 -7.13
C ASP A 6 -11.74 3.12 -5.76
N PRO A 7 -12.27 2.01 -5.22
CA PRO A 7 -12.99 2.05 -3.96
C PRO A 7 -12.08 2.56 -2.83
N PRO A 8 -12.62 3.24 -1.81
CA PRO A 8 -11.84 3.76 -0.69
C PRO A 8 -10.92 2.67 -0.12
N LEU A 9 -9.70 3.05 0.30
CA LEU A 9 -8.68 2.14 0.84
C LEU A 9 -9.27 1.14 1.84
N ASP A 10 -10.12 1.64 2.73
CA ASP A 10 -10.84 0.85 3.74
C ASP A 10 -11.60 -0.34 3.14
N ASN A 11 -12.30 -0.14 2.02
CA ASN A 11 -13.09 -1.19 1.37
C ASN A 11 -12.20 -2.24 0.70
N GLN A 12 -11.05 -1.82 0.15
CA GLN A 12 -10.07 -2.75 -0.42
C GLN A 12 -9.43 -3.62 0.66
N VAL A 13 -9.02 -3.01 1.77
CA VAL A 13 -8.43 -3.70 2.92
C VAL A 13 -9.45 -4.65 3.56
N LEU A 14 -10.70 -4.22 3.74
CA LEU A 14 -11.76 -5.10 4.27
C LEU A 14 -11.99 -6.32 3.36
N ARG A 15 -12.01 -6.12 2.05
CA ARG A 15 -12.15 -7.22 1.10
C ARG A 15 -10.94 -8.17 1.12
N ALA A 16 -9.73 -7.65 1.30
CA ALA A 16 -8.52 -8.46 1.49
C ALA A 16 -8.62 -9.31 2.76
N ILE A 17 -9.11 -8.72 3.85
CA ILE A 17 -9.33 -9.41 5.12
C ILE A 17 -10.36 -10.53 4.97
N GLU A 18 -11.44 -10.33 4.21
CA GLU A 18 -12.42 -11.38 3.94
C GLU A 18 -11.82 -12.56 3.18
N VAL A 19 -11.02 -12.28 2.15
CA VAL A 19 -10.30 -13.29 1.36
C VAL A 19 -9.33 -14.05 2.25
N TYR A 20 -8.48 -13.34 2.99
CA TYR A 20 -7.53 -13.91 3.93
C TYR A 20 -8.22 -14.85 4.93
N ASN A 21 -9.26 -14.36 5.60
CA ASN A 21 -10.00 -15.14 6.60
C ASN A 21 -10.71 -16.36 5.99
N LYS A 22 -11.18 -16.28 4.75
CA LYS A 22 -11.79 -17.42 4.07
C LYS A 22 -10.80 -18.57 3.86
N TYR A 23 -9.53 -18.28 3.60
CA TYR A 23 -8.51 -19.29 3.30
C TYR A 23 -7.67 -19.69 4.51
N ARG A 24 -7.52 -18.81 5.51
CA ARG A 24 -6.61 -19.00 6.66
C ARG A 24 -7.32 -19.29 7.98
N SER A 25 -8.62 -19.03 8.09
CA SER A 25 -9.39 -19.38 9.28
C SER A 25 -9.57 -20.91 9.37
N PRO A 26 -9.44 -21.53 10.56
CA PRO A 26 -9.28 -20.92 11.89
C PRO A 26 -7.83 -20.80 12.37
N GLU A 27 -6.84 -21.09 11.51
CA GLU A 27 -5.42 -21.11 11.87
C GLU A 27 -4.88 -19.70 12.12
N ALA A 28 -5.21 -18.77 11.24
CA ALA A 28 -4.93 -17.35 11.38
C ALA A 28 -6.15 -16.54 10.94
N THR A 29 -6.48 -15.51 11.70
CA THR A 29 -7.55 -14.56 11.40
C THR A 29 -7.00 -13.15 11.43
N ALA A 30 -7.46 -12.31 10.51
CA ALA A 30 -7.11 -10.91 10.38
C ALA A 30 -8.32 -10.03 10.71
N LYS A 31 -8.09 -8.93 11.42
CA LYS A 31 -9.11 -7.91 11.74
C LYS A 31 -8.53 -6.51 11.53
N LEU A 32 -9.26 -5.65 10.84
CA LEU A 32 -8.87 -4.25 10.67
C LEU A 32 -9.01 -3.52 12.02
N VAL A 33 -7.91 -2.97 12.52
CA VAL A 33 -7.92 -2.14 13.74
C VAL A 33 -8.22 -0.69 13.38
N LYS A 34 -7.51 -0.16 12.38
CA LYS A 34 -7.60 1.24 11.98
C LYS A 34 -7.00 1.44 10.59
N THR A 35 -7.59 2.34 9.81
CA THR A 35 -6.94 2.91 8.62
C THR A 35 -6.32 4.27 8.96
N GLU A 36 -5.15 4.55 8.43
CA GLU A 36 -4.44 5.82 8.55
C GLU A 36 -4.24 6.43 7.16
N LYS A 37 -3.80 7.69 7.09
CA LYS A 37 -3.63 8.38 5.79
C LYS A 37 -2.65 7.65 4.87
N ASP A 38 -1.57 7.11 5.46
CA ASP A 38 -0.45 6.53 4.72
C ASP A 38 -0.37 5.00 4.89
N GLY A 39 -1.42 4.36 5.40
CA GLY A 39 -1.33 2.97 5.83
C GLY A 39 -2.55 2.43 6.57
N PHE A 40 -2.41 1.25 7.14
CA PHE A 40 -3.45 0.62 7.94
C PHE A 40 -2.85 -0.37 8.95
N ILE A 41 -3.62 -0.67 9.98
CA ILE A 41 -3.22 -1.53 11.09
C ILE A 41 -4.15 -2.72 11.13
N ILE A 42 -3.58 -3.92 11.07
CA ILE A 42 -4.32 -5.18 11.16
C ILE A 42 -3.87 -5.95 12.39
N GLU A 43 -4.83 -6.52 13.08
CA GLU A 43 -4.60 -7.48 14.15
C GLU A 43 -4.77 -8.89 13.61
N PHE A 44 -3.69 -9.66 13.71
CA PHE A 44 -3.69 -11.08 13.40
C PHE A 44 -3.78 -11.88 14.68
N GLU A 45 -4.70 -12.84 14.72
CA GLU A 45 -4.92 -13.72 15.85
C GLU A 45 -5.05 -15.16 15.36
N GLY A 46 -4.33 -16.09 15.99
CA GLY A 46 -4.37 -17.48 15.56
C GLY A 46 -3.33 -18.39 16.19
N ARG A 47 -3.49 -19.69 15.95
CA ARG A 47 -2.52 -20.70 16.32
C ARG A 47 -1.46 -20.80 15.22
N PHE A 48 -0.67 -19.74 15.09
CA PHE A 48 0.38 -19.68 14.07
C PHE A 48 1.31 -20.88 14.15
N CYS A 49 1.70 -21.40 12.99
CA CYS A 49 2.65 -22.48 12.93
C CYS A 49 4.03 -22.02 13.44
N GLN A 50 4.54 -22.67 14.49
CA GLN A 50 5.83 -22.32 15.11
C GLN A 50 7.02 -22.54 14.17
N SER A 51 6.89 -23.43 13.18
CA SER A 51 7.97 -23.74 12.24
C SER A 51 7.94 -22.92 10.95
N CYS A 52 6.78 -22.39 10.54
CA CYS A 52 6.65 -21.60 9.31
C CYS A 52 7.10 -20.15 9.53
N GLY A 53 6.93 -19.64 10.75
CA GLY A 53 7.30 -18.26 11.07
C GLY A 53 6.12 -17.33 10.84
N VAL A 54 5.83 -16.52 11.84
CA VAL A 54 4.63 -15.67 11.86
C VAL A 54 4.62 -14.59 10.78
N ASN A 55 5.80 -14.22 10.26
CA ASN A 55 5.93 -13.18 9.25
C ASN A 55 5.35 -13.60 7.89
N GLU A 56 5.39 -14.89 7.53
CA GLU A 56 4.83 -15.37 6.27
C GLU A 56 3.33 -15.05 6.18
N TYR A 57 2.61 -15.19 7.29
CA TYR A 57 1.18 -14.85 7.38
C TYR A 57 0.90 -13.36 7.14
N PHE A 58 1.84 -12.48 7.49
CA PHE A 58 1.70 -11.04 7.32
C PHE A 58 2.05 -10.61 5.89
N GLU A 59 3.02 -11.27 5.28
CA GLU A 59 3.40 -11.07 3.88
C GLU A 59 2.33 -11.62 2.92
N ASP A 60 1.73 -12.77 3.24
CA ASP A 60 0.61 -13.36 2.51
C ASP A 60 -0.57 -12.40 2.37
N PHE A 61 -0.84 -11.61 3.40
CA PHE A 61 -1.88 -10.57 3.36
C PHE A 61 -1.57 -9.48 2.32
N ILE A 62 -0.29 -9.13 2.10
CA ILE A 62 0.10 -8.15 1.08
C ILE A 62 -0.25 -8.70 -0.31
N TYR A 63 0.03 -9.98 -0.57
CA TYR A 63 -0.33 -10.61 -1.83
C TYR A 63 -1.84 -10.64 -2.07
N ASP A 64 -2.64 -10.99 -1.03
CA ASP A 64 -4.11 -10.95 -1.12
C ASP A 64 -4.64 -9.54 -1.45
N LEU A 65 -3.98 -8.51 -0.91
CA LEU A 65 -4.33 -7.11 -1.14
C LEU A 65 -3.94 -6.65 -2.56
N GLU A 66 -2.76 -7.03 -3.05
CA GLU A 66 -2.29 -6.77 -4.43
C GLU A 66 -3.16 -7.48 -5.48
N ASP A 67 -3.68 -8.66 -5.16
CA ASP A 67 -4.60 -9.40 -6.03
C ASP A 67 -5.96 -8.68 -6.18
N ILE A 68 -6.40 -7.97 -5.13
CA ILE A 68 -7.60 -7.12 -5.19
C ILE A 68 -7.31 -5.84 -5.96
N ASN A 69 -6.16 -5.21 -5.71
CA ASN A 69 -5.74 -3.99 -6.40
C ASN A 69 -4.24 -4.00 -6.69
N ARG A 70 -3.89 -4.28 -7.94
CA ARG A 70 -2.48 -4.34 -8.41
C ARG A 70 -1.73 -3.00 -8.35
N ASN A 71 -2.46 -1.89 -8.22
CA ASN A 71 -1.87 -0.56 -8.08
C ASN A 71 -1.57 -0.22 -6.61
N LEU A 72 -2.03 -1.05 -5.66
CA LEU A 72 -1.82 -0.83 -4.25
C LEU A 72 -0.68 -1.71 -3.76
N ARG A 73 0.43 -1.09 -3.39
CA ARG A 73 1.56 -1.77 -2.76
C ARG A 73 1.56 -1.48 -1.28
N ALA A 74 1.75 -2.52 -0.47
CA ALA A 74 1.86 -2.39 0.98
C ALA A 74 3.18 -2.97 1.47
N GLU A 75 3.74 -2.37 2.50
CA GLU A 75 4.94 -2.88 3.18
C GLU A 75 4.70 -2.94 4.68
N ILE A 76 5.26 -3.97 5.32
CA ILE A 76 5.28 -4.08 6.78
C ILE A 76 6.27 -3.05 7.33
N LYS A 77 5.78 -2.13 8.17
CA LYS A 77 6.63 -1.15 8.87
C LYS A 77 6.96 -1.57 10.29
N ALA A 78 6.01 -2.18 10.99
CA ALA A 78 6.20 -2.63 12.36
C ALA A 78 5.31 -3.81 12.67
N VAL A 79 5.78 -4.68 13.56
CA VAL A 79 5.03 -5.80 14.12
C VAL A 79 5.17 -5.71 15.64
N GLU A 80 4.03 -5.68 16.33
CA GLU A 80 3.95 -5.66 17.78
C GLU A 80 3.22 -6.92 18.27
N SER A 81 3.70 -7.54 19.35
CA SER A 81 2.99 -8.65 20.00
C SER A 81 2.04 -8.10 21.05
N THR A 82 0.74 -8.27 20.83
CA THR A 82 -0.31 -7.81 21.74
C THR A 82 -0.73 -8.92 22.72
N GLY A 83 -0.39 -10.18 22.42
CA GLY A 83 -0.68 -11.32 23.27
C GLY A 83 0.08 -12.58 22.84
N PRO A 84 -0.16 -13.72 23.52
CA PRO A 84 0.59 -14.96 23.27
C PRO A 84 0.41 -15.53 21.85
N GLN A 85 -0.69 -15.17 21.19
CA GLN A 85 -1.07 -15.62 19.84
C GLN A 85 -1.73 -14.49 19.03
N SER A 86 -1.38 -13.24 19.35
CA SER A 86 -1.94 -12.06 18.70
C SER A 86 -0.84 -11.06 18.38
N PHE A 87 -0.83 -10.60 17.14
CA PHE A 87 0.12 -9.64 16.60
C PHE A 87 -0.61 -8.48 15.95
N ARG A 88 -0.10 -7.28 16.17
CA ARG A 88 -0.53 -6.07 15.50
C ARG A 88 0.51 -5.68 14.47
N VAL A 89 0.09 -5.58 13.22
CA VAL A 89 0.97 -5.30 12.10
C VAL A 89 0.58 -3.96 11.50
N HIS A 90 1.58 -3.08 11.37
CA HIS A 90 1.47 -1.78 10.75
C HIS A 90 1.93 -1.88 9.31
N TYR A 91 1.01 -1.66 8.39
CA TYR A 91 1.30 -1.59 6.96
C TYR A 91 1.35 -0.13 6.53
N ALA A 92 2.35 0.23 5.75
CA ALA A 92 2.33 1.47 4.99
C ALA A 92 1.93 1.16 3.55
N VAL A 93 1.05 1.99 3.00
CA VAL A 93 0.70 1.93 1.60
C VAL A 93 1.71 2.78 0.81
N MET A 94 2.45 2.12 -0.07
CA MET A 94 3.19 2.80 -1.11
C MET A 94 2.21 3.07 -2.24
N ALA A 95 1.64 4.27 -2.25
CA ALA A 95 0.80 4.70 -3.36
C ALA A 95 1.65 4.75 -4.64
N ASP A 96 1.37 3.86 -5.59
CA ASP A 96 1.65 4.16 -6.98
C ASP A 96 0.62 5.23 -7.37
N PHE A 97 1.09 6.47 -7.53
CA PHE A 97 0.25 7.65 -7.73
C PHE A 97 -0.83 7.42 -8.80
N SER A 98 -2.02 7.08 -8.34
CA SER A 98 -3.29 7.15 -9.07
C SER A 98 -4.37 7.58 -8.09
N GLY A 99 -4.43 8.90 -7.84
CA GLY A 99 -5.61 9.60 -7.38
C GLY A 99 -5.73 9.83 -5.87
N GLY A 100 -5.55 11.09 -5.44
CA GLY A 100 -6.21 11.59 -4.22
C GLY A 100 -5.41 12.47 -3.27
N ASP A 101 -4.08 12.54 -3.39
CA ASP A 101 -3.27 13.39 -2.51
C ASP A 101 -2.91 14.72 -3.19
N VAL A 102 -3.58 15.81 -2.78
CA VAL A 102 -3.31 17.18 -3.30
C VAL A 102 -1.82 17.53 -3.16
N GLU A 103 -1.21 17.18 -2.04
CA GLU A 103 0.24 17.37 -1.78
C GLU A 103 1.12 16.59 -2.78
N ALA A 104 0.72 15.37 -3.12
CA ALA A 104 1.46 14.55 -4.06
C ALA A 104 1.38 15.09 -5.49
N GLU A 105 0.21 15.62 -5.88
CA GLU A 105 0.03 16.25 -7.19
C GLU A 105 0.86 17.53 -7.31
N GLU A 106 0.90 18.36 -6.27
CA GLU A 106 1.74 19.56 -6.24
C GLU A 106 3.24 19.21 -6.35
N LEU A 107 3.71 18.24 -5.56
CA LEU A 107 5.09 17.76 -5.63
C LEU A 107 5.43 17.15 -6.99
N PHE A 108 4.48 16.45 -7.61
CA PHE A 108 4.68 15.88 -8.94
C PHE A 108 4.75 16.97 -10.01
N ARG A 109 3.89 18.00 -9.93
CA ARG A 109 3.96 19.18 -10.81
C ARG A 109 5.27 19.93 -10.65
N GLU A 110 5.76 20.10 -9.43
CA GLU A 110 7.07 20.68 -9.15
C GLU A 110 8.19 19.83 -9.78
N PHE A 111 8.16 18.51 -9.57
CA PHE A 111 9.13 17.59 -10.17
C PHE A 111 9.18 17.70 -11.70
N LEU A 112 8.01 17.74 -12.35
CA LEU A 112 7.94 17.91 -13.81
C LEU A 112 8.56 19.25 -14.25
N GLN A 113 8.27 20.34 -13.55
CA GLN A 113 8.86 21.65 -13.84
C GLN A 113 10.39 21.64 -13.71
N VAL A 114 10.94 21.01 -12.65
CA VAL A 114 12.39 20.86 -12.46
C VAL A 114 13.03 20.05 -13.60
N ARG A 115 12.29 19.10 -14.18
CA ARG A 115 12.71 18.31 -15.34
C ARG A 115 12.43 18.99 -16.68
N GLY A 116 11.83 20.18 -16.70
CA GLY A 116 11.47 20.91 -17.91
C GLY A 116 10.31 20.28 -18.68
N LEU A 117 9.47 19.48 -18.01
CA LEU A 117 8.29 18.84 -18.58
C LEU A 117 7.03 19.55 -18.10
N SER A 118 6.02 19.63 -18.97
CA SER A 118 4.68 20.03 -18.56
C SER A 118 3.84 18.83 -18.11
N PHE A 119 2.80 19.10 -17.34
CA PHE A 119 1.83 18.05 -16.96
C PHE A 119 1.07 17.51 -18.19
N GLU A 120 0.84 18.35 -19.20
CA GLU A 120 0.21 17.94 -20.46
C GLU A 120 1.09 16.97 -21.24
N ASP A 121 2.41 17.20 -21.30
CA ASP A 121 3.36 16.28 -21.94
C ASP A 121 3.37 14.92 -21.24
N TYR A 122 3.31 14.92 -19.90
CA TYR A 122 3.19 13.70 -19.13
C TYR A 122 1.90 12.94 -19.45
N LEU A 123 0.75 13.62 -19.47
CA LEU A 123 -0.54 13.00 -19.80
C LEU A 123 -0.58 12.45 -21.24
N ALA A 124 0.02 13.15 -22.20
CA ALA A 124 0.10 12.73 -23.60
C ALA A 124 1.10 11.58 -23.84
N SER A 125 1.98 11.29 -22.88
CA SER A 125 3.00 10.25 -23.02
C SER A 125 2.44 8.82 -22.93
N ASN A 126 3.19 7.87 -23.52
CA ASN A 126 2.84 6.45 -23.46
C ASN A 126 3.07 5.87 -22.04
N THR A 127 2.49 4.71 -21.77
CA THR A 127 2.56 4.05 -20.45
C THR A 127 3.99 3.87 -19.95
N CYS A 128 4.92 3.40 -20.80
CA CYS A 128 6.31 3.19 -20.41
C CYS A 128 7.00 4.50 -20.00
N THR A 129 6.77 5.59 -20.75
CA THR A 129 7.27 6.91 -20.37
C THR A 129 6.69 7.39 -19.04
N LYS A 130 5.39 7.15 -18.80
CA LYS A 130 4.76 7.50 -17.52
C LYS A 130 5.38 6.73 -16.35
N ASP A 131 5.64 5.44 -16.52
CA ASP A 131 6.23 4.59 -15.47
C ASP A 131 7.65 5.05 -15.13
N VAL A 132 8.46 5.39 -16.14
CA VAL A 132 9.81 5.93 -15.95
C VAL A 132 9.76 7.28 -15.22
N ILE A 133 8.85 8.17 -15.62
CA ILE A 133 8.67 9.48 -14.97
C ILE A 133 8.24 9.31 -13.50
N LYS A 134 7.32 8.37 -13.22
CA LYS A 134 6.88 8.04 -11.85
C LYS A 134 8.02 7.48 -11.01
N PHE A 135 8.84 6.58 -11.55
CA PHE A 135 10.02 6.05 -10.87
C PHE A 135 11.03 7.15 -10.49
N HIS A 136 11.30 8.06 -11.42
CA HIS A 136 12.18 9.21 -11.14
C HIS A 136 11.58 10.17 -10.11
N PHE A 137 10.27 10.36 -10.10
CA PHE A 137 9.61 11.15 -9.08
C PHE A 137 9.77 10.54 -7.70
N GLN A 138 9.56 9.22 -7.55
CA GLN A 138 9.78 8.51 -6.29
C GLN A 138 11.24 8.67 -5.79
N THR A 139 12.21 8.57 -6.70
CA THR A 139 13.63 8.76 -6.37
C THR A 139 13.90 10.17 -5.88
N TRP A 140 13.36 11.18 -6.58
CA TRP A 140 13.49 12.58 -6.23
C TRP A 140 12.86 12.92 -4.86
N LEU A 141 11.73 12.31 -4.52
CA LEU A 141 11.11 12.45 -3.19
C LEU A 141 12.00 11.89 -2.07
N LEU A 142 12.68 10.76 -2.30
CA LEU A 142 13.59 10.17 -1.32
C LEU A 142 14.83 11.05 -1.08
N GLU A 143 15.36 11.67 -2.14
CA GLU A 143 16.50 12.59 -2.05
C GLU A 143 16.17 13.90 -1.32
N ARG A 144 14.91 14.35 -1.37
CA ARG A 144 14.45 15.56 -0.65
C ARG A 144 14.24 15.34 0.84
N LYS A 145 14.05 14.10 1.30
CA LYS A 145 13.92 13.85 2.76
C LYS A 145 15.23 14.28 3.41
N PRO A 146 15.21 15.20 4.41
CA PRO A 146 16.43 15.69 5.01
C PRO A 146 17.22 14.50 5.56
N LYS A 147 18.48 14.37 5.14
CA LYS A 147 19.43 13.48 5.81
C LYS A 147 19.46 13.92 7.28
N ARG A 148 18.91 13.07 8.15
CA ARG A 148 19.04 13.22 9.61
C ARG A 148 20.51 13.33 10.00
#